data_AF-A0A4Q4CXE0-F1
#
_entry.id   AF-A0A4Q4CXE0-F1
#
_cell.length_a   1.000
_cell.length_b   1.000
_cell.length_c   1.000
_cell.angle_alpha   90.00
_cell.angle_beta   90.00
_cell.angle_gamma   90.00
#
_symmetry.space_group_name_H-M   'P 1'
#
loop_
_entity.id
_entity.type
_entity.pdbx_description
1 polymer ?
#
loop_
_entity_poly.entity_id
_entity_poly.type
_entity_poly.pdbx_seq_one_letter_code
_entity_poly.pdbx_strand_id
1 'polypeptide(L)'
;FEIAEQAALAQVLTNAANPAPVPLDAEHAAVLKNLQGLTGAAFDGAYVQAQLLGHEKLLAIQQGYLDNPARTPDGQHIAVLARANIQQHLVMLKELQRTLAG
;
A
#
# COMPACT_ATOMS: atom_id res chain seq x y z
N PHE A 1 -12.50 -0.63 -1.27
CA PHE A 1 -11.81 -1.93 -1.35
C PHE A 1 -10.51 -1.85 -0.55
N GLU A 2 -9.56 -0.98 -0.93
CA GLU A 2 -8.27 -0.76 -0.25
C GLU A 2 -8.32 -0.71 1.29
N ILE A 3 -9.12 0.20 1.86
CA ILE A 3 -9.17 0.40 3.32
C ILE A 3 -9.61 -0.88 4.06
N ALA A 4 -10.57 -1.62 3.49
CA ALA A 4 -11.07 -2.85 4.10
C ALA A 4 -10.01 -3.96 4.05
N GLU A 5 -9.24 -4.03 2.96
CA GLU A 5 -8.14 -4.98 2.81
C GLU A 5 -6.99 -4.67 3.79
N GLN A 6 -6.52 -3.43 3.83
CA GLN A 6 -5.46 -3.02 4.75
C GLN A 6 -5.86 -3.21 6.22
N ALA A 7 -7.13 -2.95 6.55
CA ALA A 7 -7.67 -3.22 7.88
C ALA A 7 -7.69 -4.73 8.19
N ALA A 8 -8.06 -5.57 7.23
CA ALA A 8 -8.02 -7.03 7.40
C ALA A 8 -6.59 -7.55 7.62
N LEU A 9 -5.62 -7.07 6.84
CA LEU A 9 -4.21 -7.41 7.05
C LEU A 9 -3.72 -6.99 8.43
N ALA A 10 -4.06 -5.77 8.87
CA ALA A 10 -3.70 -5.28 10.20
C ALA A 10 -4.34 -6.13 11.31
N GLN A 11 -5.60 -6.53 11.17
CA GLN A 11 -6.28 -7.41 12.14
C GLN A 11 -5.55 -8.74 12.30
N VAL A 12 -5.16 -9.35 11.18
CA VAL A 12 -4.44 -10.64 11.20
C VAL A 12 -3.04 -10.48 11.79
N LEU A 13 -2.30 -9.43 11.40
CA LEU A 13 -0.92 -9.20 11.87
C LEU A 13 -0.83 -8.86 13.36
N THR A 14 -1.82 -8.15 13.89
CA THR A 14 -1.86 -7.72 15.30
C THR A 14 -2.66 -8.64 16.20
N ASN A 15 -3.40 -9.59 15.62
CA ASN A 15 -4.39 -10.41 16.31
C ASN A 15 -5.39 -9.57 17.12
N ALA A 16 -5.81 -8.42 16.57
CA ALA A 16 -6.75 -7.50 17.19
C ALA A 16 -7.94 -7.25 16.25
N ALA A 17 -9.16 -7.20 16.81
CA ALA A 17 -10.38 -6.98 16.01
C ALA A 17 -10.47 -5.57 15.41
N ASN A 18 -9.86 -4.58 16.05
CA ASN A 18 -9.81 -3.19 15.57
C ASN A 18 -8.45 -2.57 15.90
N PRO A 19 -7.39 -2.90 15.14
CA PRO A 19 -6.08 -2.31 15.35
C PRO A 19 -6.14 -0.80 15.11
N ALA A 20 -5.49 -0.03 15.98
CA ALA A 20 -5.34 1.41 15.75
C ALA A 20 -4.54 1.63 14.46
N PRO A 21 -4.90 2.65 13.65
CA PRO A 21 -4.09 3.03 12.50
C PRO A 21 -2.66 3.35 12.94
N VAL A 22 -1.69 2.87 12.17
CA VAL A 22 -0.29 3.23 12.38
C VAL A 22 -0.12 4.71 12.05
N PRO A 23 0.50 5.52 12.92
CA PRO A 23 0.81 6.91 12.61
C PRO A 23 1.65 7.01 11.33
N LEU A 24 1.37 8.00 10.50
CA LEU A 24 2.22 8.27 9.33
C LEU A 24 3.61 8.71 9.80
N ASP A 25 4.65 8.18 9.15
CA ASP A 25 5.98 8.74 9.29
C ASP A 25 6.09 10.11 8.59
N ALA A 26 7.26 10.75 8.71
CA ALA A 26 7.49 12.08 8.15
C ALA A 26 7.38 12.10 6.62
N GLU A 27 7.76 11.02 5.92
CA GLU A 27 7.67 10.93 4.46
C GLU A 27 6.20 10.90 4.03
N HIS A 28 5.41 9.99 4.59
CA HIS A 28 4.01 9.84 4.23
C HIS A 28 3.16 11.03 4.68
N ALA A 29 3.50 11.67 5.81
CA ALA A 29 2.87 12.91 6.23
C ALA A 29 3.14 14.07 5.25
N ALA A 30 4.35 14.17 4.70
CA ALA A 30 4.68 15.17 3.69
C ALA A 30 3.92 14.93 2.37
N VAL A 31 3.80 13.67 1.93
CA VAL A 31 2.97 13.30 0.77
C VAL A 31 1.52 13.69 0.98
N LEU A 32 0.94 13.37 2.15
CA LEU A 32 -0.43 13.75 2.48
C LEU A 32 -0.63 15.27 2.44
N LYS A 33 0.28 16.03 3.05
CA LYS A 33 0.24 17.49 3.04
C LYS A 33 0.30 18.06 1.61
N ASN A 34 1.14 17.49 0.75
CA ASN A 34 1.20 17.89 -0.66
C ASN A 34 -0.14 17.63 -1.37
N LEU A 35 -0.71 16.43 -1.20
CA LEU A 35 -1.99 16.06 -1.81
C LEU A 35 -3.13 16.97 -1.35
N GLN A 36 -3.17 17.36 -0.07
CA GLN A 36 -4.17 18.29 0.47
C GLN A 36 -4.15 19.67 -0.20
N GLY A 37 -3.03 20.08 -0.80
CA GLY A 37 -2.90 21.34 -1.52
C GLY A 37 -3.26 21.26 -3.00
N LEU A 38 -3.60 20.08 -3.53
CA LEU A 38 -3.90 19.86 -4.94
C LEU A 38 -5.39 19.58 -5.14
N THR A 39 -5.89 19.88 -6.34
CA THR A 39 -7.27 19.60 -6.73
C THR A 39 -7.36 19.21 -8.21
N GLY A 40 -8.43 18.51 -8.60
CA GLY A 40 -8.69 18.13 -9.99
C GLY A 40 -7.57 17.26 -10.57
N ALA A 41 -7.27 17.43 -11.86
CA ALA A 41 -6.28 16.61 -12.56
C ALA A 41 -4.88 16.61 -11.90
N ALA A 42 -4.48 17.73 -11.28
CA ALA A 42 -3.22 17.79 -10.55
C ALA A 42 -3.22 16.89 -9.30
N PHE A 43 -4.35 16.82 -8.60
CA PHE A 43 -4.54 15.88 -7.49
C PHE A 43 -4.53 14.45 -8.01
N ASP A 44 -5.28 14.15 -9.07
CA ASP A 44 -5.40 12.78 -9.60
C ASP A 44 -4.03 12.21 -10.00
N GLY A 45 -3.24 12.99 -10.74
CA GLY A 45 -1.89 12.59 -11.14
C GLY A 45 -0.96 12.37 -9.94
N ALA A 46 -0.95 13.31 -8.98
CA ALA A 46 -0.13 13.20 -7.78
C ALA A 46 -0.55 12.03 -6.89
N TYR A 47 -1.86 11.78 -6.75
CA TYR A 47 -2.40 10.69 -5.96
C TYR A 47 -2.03 9.32 -6.56
N VAL A 48 -2.25 9.13 -7.87
CA VAL A 48 -1.87 7.87 -8.55
C VAL A 48 -0.37 7.63 -8.46
N GLN A 49 0.46 8.67 -8.65
CA GLN A 49 1.91 8.55 -8.52
C GLN A 49 2.33 8.17 -7.09
N ALA A 50 1.75 8.81 -6.07
CA ALA A 50 2.04 8.49 -4.67
C ALA A 50 1.64 7.04 -4.33
N GLN A 51 0.48 6.60 -4.79
CA GLN A 51 0.00 5.23 -4.59
C GLN A 51 0.90 4.20 -5.29
N LEU A 52 1.34 4.49 -6.52
CA LEU A 52 2.25 3.61 -7.26
C LEU A 52 3.57 3.41 -6.49
N LEU A 53 4.20 4.50 -6.07
CA LEU A 53 5.45 4.46 -5.31
C LEU A 53 5.28 3.73 -3.97
N GLY A 54 4.19 3.98 -3.25
CA GLY A 54 3.89 3.31 -1.99
C GLY A 54 3.76 1.80 -2.16
N HIS A 55 3.02 1.36 -3.19
CA HIS A 55 2.81 -0.06 -3.46
C HIS A 55 4.08 -0.76 -3.98
N GLU A 56 4.94 -0.08 -4.75
CA GLU A 56 6.24 -0.62 -5.17
C GLU A 56 7.18 -0.83 -3.98
N LYS A 57 7.24 0.14 -3.07
CA LYS A 57 7.99 0.01 -1.81
C LYS A 57 7.45 -1.13 -0.96
N LEU A 58 6.13 -1.21 -0.81
CA LEU A 58 5.49 -2.28 -0.03
C LEU A 58 5.74 -3.65 -0.63
N LEU A 59 5.71 -3.79 -1.96
CA LEU A 59 6.07 -5.03 -2.66
C LEU A 59 7.52 -5.45 -2.35
N ALA A 60 8.46 -4.51 -2.37
CA ALA A 60 9.86 -4.78 -2.05
C ALA A 60 10.06 -5.24 -0.60
N ILE A 61 9.40 -4.57 0.35
CA ILE A 61 9.38 -4.97 1.77
C ILE A 61 8.81 -6.38 1.90
N GLN A 62 7.72 -6.67 1.20
CA GLN A 62 7.03 -7.94 1.27
C GLN A 62 7.89 -9.10 0.71
N GLN A 63 8.61 -8.84 -0.39
CA GLN A 63 9.54 -9.79 -0.98
C GLN A 63 10.70 -10.09 -0.02
N GLY A 64 11.32 -9.05 0.56
CA GLY A 64 12.38 -9.23 1.56
C GLY A 64 11.92 -9.96 2.82
N TYR A 65 10.64 -9.82 3.20
CA TYR A 65 10.05 -10.60 4.29
C TYR A 65 9.95 -12.09 3.93
N LEU A 66 9.51 -12.42 2.72
CA LEU A 66 9.37 -13.79 2.22
C LEU A 66 10.72 -14.49 2.01
N ASP A 67 11.76 -13.75 1.63
CA ASP A 67 13.10 -14.29 1.40
C ASP A 67 13.85 -14.62 2.71
N ASN A 68 13.31 -14.22 3.87
CA ASN A 68 13.92 -14.49 5.17
C ASN A 68 13.48 -15.88 5.71
N PRO A 69 14.39 -16.85 5.86
CA PRO A 69 14.05 -18.21 6.31
C PRO A 69 13.68 -18.28 7.81
N ALA A 70 13.91 -17.23 8.58
CA ALA A 70 13.63 -17.18 10.03
C ALA A 70 12.24 -16.60 10.38
N ARG A 71 11.29 -16.59 9.44
CA ARG A 71 9.92 -16.09 9.67
C ARG A 71 8.98 -17.18 10.15
N THR A 72 7.95 -16.78 10.89
CA THR A 72 6.87 -17.69 11.28
C THR A 72 6.05 -18.11 10.05
N PRO A 73 5.52 -19.35 10.01
CA PRO A 73 4.67 -19.80 8.91
C PRO A 73 3.46 -18.88 8.66
N ASP A 74 2.78 -18.44 9.71
CA ASP A 74 1.64 -17.53 9.59
C ASP A 74 2.03 -16.19 8.96
N GLY A 75 3.18 -15.64 9.38
CA GLY A 75 3.72 -14.42 8.78
C GLY A 75 4.03 -14.60 7.30
N GLN A 76 4.54 -15.76 6.88
CA GLN A 76 4.79 -16.08 5.47
C GLN A 76 3.48 -16.24 4.67
N HIS A 77 2.44 -16.87 5.22
CA HIS A 77 1.15 -16.99 4.55
C HIS A 77 0.48 -15.63 4.33
N ILE A 78 0.47 -14.77 5.36
CA ILE A 78 -0.05 -13.40 5.26
C ILE A 78 0.73 -12.61 4.21
N ALA A 79 2.05 -12.75 4.21
CA ALA A 79 2.95 -12.13 3.25
C ALA A 79 2.65 -12.52 1.79
N VAL A 80 2.33 -13.80 1.53
CA VAL A 80 1.93 -14.28 0.21
C VAL A 80 0.61 -13.65 -0.23
N LEU A 81 -0.39 -13.58 0.66
CA LEU A 81 -1.69 -12.96 0.36
C LEU A 81 -1.56 -11.46 0.08
N ALA A 82 -0.84 -10.73 0.94
CA ALA A 82 -0.59 -9.31 0.77
C ALA A 82 0.10 -9.03 -0.57
N ARG A 83 1.11 -9.83 -0.95
CA ARG A 83 1.81 -9.68 -2.24
C ARG A 83 0.86 -9.73 -3.43
N ALA A 84 -0.10 -10.65 -3.44
CA ALA A 84 -1.04 -10.79 -4.55
C ALA A 84 -1.91 -9.52 -4.72
N ASN A 85 -2.42 -8.96 -3.62
CA ASN A 85 -3.20 -7.73 -3.67
C ASN A 85 -2.36 -6.51 -4.07
N ILE A 86 -1.14 -6.39 -3.53
CA ILE A 86 -0.22 -5.30 -3.92
C ILE A 86 0.05 -5.32 -5.43
N GLN A 87 0.28 -6.51 -6.00
CA GLN A 87 0.48 -6.66 -7.44
C GLN A 87 -0.78 -6.28 -8.23
N GLN A 88 -1.97 -6.65 -7.75
CA GLN A 88 -3.23 -6.23 -8.35
C GLN A 88 -3.38 -4.70 -8.35
N HIS A 89 -3.09 -4.04 -7.24
CA HIS A 89 -3.18 -2.58 -7.15
C HIS A 89 -2.17 -1.89 -8.07
N LEU A 90 -0.96 -2.42 -8.21
CA LEU A 90 0.02 -1.89 -9.16
C LEU A 90 -0.47 -1.97 -10.61
N VAL A 91 -1.16 -3.04 -10.99
CA VAL A 91 -1.78 -3.14 -12.33
C VAL A 91 -2.86 -2.06 -12.50
N MET A 92 -3.76 -1.92 -11.52
CA MET A 92 -4.82 -0.91 -11.56
C MET A 92 -4.26 0.52 -11.61
N LEU A 93 -3.25 0.83 -10.81
CA LEU A 93 -2.60 2.15 -10.75
C LEU A 93 -1.86 2.49 -12.04
N LYS A 94 -1.20 1.52 -12.67
CA LYS A 94 -0.57 1.71 -14.00
C LYS A 94 -1.60 1.98 -15.08
N GLU A 95 -2.78 1.38 -14.99
CA GLU A 95 -3.85 1.65 -15.93
C GLU A 95 -4.45 3.04 -15.72
N LEU A 96 -4.75 3.42 -14.46
CA LEU A 96 -5.17 4.78 -14.13
C LEU A 96 -4.17 5.83 -14.61
N GLN A 97 -2.87 5.61 -14.42
CA GLN A 97 -1.83 6.50 -14.90
C GLN A 97 -1.88 6.69 -16.42
N ARG A 98 -2.13 5.62 -17.19
CA ARG A 98 -2.30 5.72 -18.65
C ARG A 98 -3.54 6.50 -19.04
N THR A 99 -4.66 6.26 -18.35
CA THR A 99 -5.91 7.00 -18.60
C THR A 99 -5.77 8.49 -18.31
N LEU A 100 -5.02 8.87 -17.28
CA LEU A 100 -4.76 10.28 -16.95
C LEU A 100 -3.81 10.99 -17.91
N ALA A 101 -3.01 10.23 -18.68
CA ALA A 101 -2.04 10.77 -19.64
C ALA A 101 -2.61 10.94 -21.06
N GLY A 102 -3.80 10.37 -21.34
CA GLY A 102 -4.51 10.48 -22.62
C GLY A 102 -5.60 11.54 -22.58
#